data_AF-A0A4Q3VJ58-F1
#
_entry.id   AF-A0A4Q3VJ58-F1
#
_cell.length_a   1.000
_cell.length_b   1.000
_cell.length_c   1.000
_cell.angle_alpha   90.00
_cell.angle_beta   90.00
_cell.angle_gamma   90.00
#
_symmetry.space_group_name_H-M   'P 1'
#
loop_
_entity.id
_entity.type
_entity.pdbx_description
1 polymer ?
#
loop_
_entity_poly.entity_id
_entity_poly.type
_entity_poly.pdbx_seq_one_letter_code
_entity_poly.pdbx_strand_id
1 'polypeptide(L)'
;MKQNTTSAKGIGTGAIAGACVLVAVLCGLIYYLSFVRPASATEDNPKNAEAAWVAEKAVETQGDLSRLNPDDRARLEKVSAGHPAEALQMKWEAYQQAQARKAQAENGGR
;
A
#
# COMPACT_ATOMS: atom_id res chain seq x y z
N MET A 1 65.77 17.54 25.40
CA MET A 1 64.33 17.26 25.35
C MET A 1 63.92 17.14 23.88
N LYS A 2 63.64 15.93 23.37
CA LYS A 2 63.21 15.69 21.98
C LYS A 2 61.74 15.31 22.00
N GLN A 3 60.91 16.05 21.25
CA GLN A 3 59.48 15.77 21.10
C GLN A 3 59.30 14.56 20.17
N ASN A 4 58.58 13.55 20.65
CA ASN A 4 58.16 12.40 19.85
C ASN A 4 56.86 12.76 19.13
N THR A 5 56.94 13.02 17.82
CA THR A 5 55.79 13.11 16.93
C THR A 5 55.33 11.71 16.55
N THR A 6 54.24 11.25 17.15
CA THR A 6 53.57 10.01 16.76
C THR A 6 52.75 10.27 15.48
N SER A 7 53.29 9.88 14.32
CA SER A 7 52.54 9.83 13.07
C SER A 7 51.39 8.83 13.19
N ALA A 8 50.15 9.33 13.21
CA ALA A 8 48.93 8.53 13.10
C ALA A 8 48.89 7.83 11.73
N LYS A 9 49.24 6.54 11.70
CA LYS A 9 49.33 5.73 10.49
C LYS A 9 48.08 4.85 10.36
N GLY A 10 47.18 5.24 9.45
CA GLY A 10 46.48 4.28 8.59
C GLY A 10 45.21 3.60 9.11
N ILE A 11 44.21 4.35 9.57
CA ILE A 11 42.81 3.89 9.53
C ILE A 11 42.15 4.66 8.39
N GLY A 12 42.24 4.20 7.13
CA GLY A 12 41.90 5.13 6.04
C GLY A 12 41.35 4.59 4.73
N THR A 13 41.52 3.31 4.37
CA THR A 13 41.14 2.87 3.01
C THR A 13 40.32 1.59 3.01
N GLY A 14 40.66 0.59 3.83
CA GLY A 14 39.90 -0.66 3.91
C GLY A 14 38.48 -0.49 4.48
N ALA A 15 38.32 0.35 5.52
CA ALA A 15 37.03 0.61 6.14
C ALA A 15 36.08 1.40 5.20
N ILE A 16 36.63 2.31 4.40
CA ILE A 16 35.85 3.10 3.43
C ILE A 16 35.38 2.19 2.28
N ALA A 17 36.24 1.30 1.79
CA ALA A 17 35.86 0.33 0.77
C ALA A 17 34.74 -0.61 1.27
N GLY A 18 34.84 -1.10 2.51
CA GLY A 18 33.81 -1.91 3.14
C GLY A 18 32.47 -1.17 3.30
N ALA A 19 32.52 0.11 3.72
CA ALA A 19 31.34 0.95 3.86
C ALA A 19 30.64 1.20 2.51
N CYS A 20 31.40 1.46 1.43
CA CYS A 20 30.84 1.67 0.09
C CYS A 20 30.13 0.41 -0.44
N VAL A 21 30.71 -0.77 -0.23
CA VAL A 21 30.08 -2.04 -0.65
C VAL A 21 28.81 -2.29 0.17
N LEU A 22 28.83 -2.04 1.48
CA LEU A 22 27.65 -2.21 2.34
C LEU A 22 26.52 -1.27 1.90
N VAL A 23 26.83 -0.01 1.58
CA VAL A 23 25.85 0.97 1.07
C VAL A 23 25.29 0.53 -0.29
N ALA A 24 26.13 0.03 -1.20
CA ALA A 24 25.67 -0.45 -2.50
C ALA A 24 24.73 -1.67 -2.37
N VAL A 25 25.05 -2.61 -1.46
CA VAL A 25 24.20 -3.76 -1.15
C VAL A 25 22.88 -3.32 -0.54
N LEU A 26 22.89 -2.35 0.39
CA LEU A 26 21.68 -1.81 0.99
C LEU A 26 20.80 -1.07 -0.03
N CYS A 27 21.38 -0.23 -0.89
CA CYS A 27 20.64 0.43 -1.97
C CYS A 27 20.05 -0.58 -2.95
N GLY A 28 20.81 -1.60 -3.34
CA GLY A 28 20.31 -2.69 -4.19
C GLY A 28 19.19 -3.47 -3.53
N LEU A 29 19.30 -3.74 -2.22
CA LEU A 29 18.27 -4.42 -1.44
C LEU A 29 16.99 -3.58 -1.33
N ILE A 30 17.10 -2.27 -1.05
CA ILE A 30 15.96 -1.35 -1.00
C ILE A 30 15.29 -1.26 -2.37
N TYR A 31 16.08 -1.14 -3.45
CA TYR A 31 15.56 -1.12 -4.81
C TYR A 31 14.84 -2.43 -5.15
N TYR A 32 15.45 -3.58 -4.82
CA TYR A 32 14.85 -4.89 -5.02
C TYR A 32 13.55 -5.05 -4.23
N LEU A 33 13.51 -4.63 -2.97
CA LEU A 33 12.31 -4.68 -2.13
C LEU A 33 11.22 -3.70 -2.58
N SER A 34 11.58 -2.56 -3.19
CA SER A 34 10.62 -1.52 -3.57
C SER A 34 10.07 -1.70 -4.99
N PHE A 35 10.87 -2.20 -5.93
CA PHE A 35 10.52 -2.26 -7.36
C PHE A 35 10.41 -3.67 -7.93
N VAL A 36 11.24 -4.62 -7.48
CA VAL A 36 11.34 -5.96 -8.10
C VAL A 36 10.51 -7.00 -7.36
N ARG A 37 10.41 -6.88 -6.04
CA ARG A 37 9.41 -7.57 -5.25
C ARG A 37 8.21 -6.65 -5.17
N PRO A 38 7.26 -6.68 -6.13
CA PRO A 38 5.95 -6.14 -5.82
C PRO A 38 5.55 -6.80 -4.51
N ALA A 39 5.11 -5.98 -3.56
CA ALA A 39 4.63 -6.48 -2.29
C ALA A 39 3.44 -7.40 -2.56
N SER A 40 3.72 -8.67 -2.84
CA SER A 40 2.86 -9.81 -2.50
C SER A 40 2.86 -10.04 -1.00
N ALA A 41 3.21 -9.01 -0.22
CA ALA A 41 2.56 -8.79 1.05
C ALA A 41 1.11 -8.42 0.73
N THR A 42 0.28 -9.47 0.59
CA THR A 42 -0.91 -9.59 1.44
C THR A 42 -0.51 -9.37 2.90
N GLU A 43 -0.01 -8.18 3.22
CA GLU A 43 -0.08 -7.62 4.55
C GLU A 43 -1.55 -7.29 4.72
N ASP A 44 -2.10 -7.76 5.84
CA ASP A 44 -3.32 -7.29 6.46
C ASP A 44 -3.23 -5.77 6.70
N ASN A 45 -3.18 -4.99 5.63
CA ASN A 45 -3.21 -3.55 5.70
C ASN A 45 -4.64 -3.23 6.13
N PRO A 46 -4.86 -2.68 7.34
CA PRO A 46 -6.20 -2.41 7.83
C PRO A 46 -6.99 -1.53 6.85
N LYS A 47 -6.30 -0.70 6.06
CA LYS A 47 -6.91 0.09 4.98
C LYS A 47 -7.48 -0.78 3.85
N ASN A 48 -6.83 -1.89 3.51
CA ASN A 48 -7.33 -2.83 2.50
C ASN A 48 -8.52 -3.64 3.04
N ALA A 49 -8.47 -4.06 4.31
CA ALA A 49 -9.59 -4.74 4.96
C ALA A 49 -10.82 -3.83 5.09
N GLU A 50 -10.63 -2.55 5.44
CA GLU A 50 -11.72 -1.58 5.48
C GLU A 50 -12.23 -1.25 4.08
N ALA A 51 -11.36 -1.09 3.07
CA ALA A 51 -11.80 -0.88 1.70
C ALA A 51 -12.60 -2.06 1.12
N ALA A 52 -12.24 -3.30 1.48
CA ALA A 52 -12.99 -4.50 1.12
C ALA A 52 -14.35 -4.55 1.82
N TRP A 53 -14.40 -4.23 3.12
CA TRP A 53 -15.64 -4.13 3.89
C TRP A 53 -16.59 -3.06 3.32
N VAL A 54 -16.08 -1.86 2.97
CA VAL A 54 -16.91 -0.82 2.34
C VAL A 54 -17.46 -1.30 0.99
N ALA A 55 -16.66 -2.03 0.21
CA ALA A 55 -17.12 -2.59 -1.06
C ALA A 55 -18.22 -3.65 -0.88
N GLU A 56 -18.08 -4.52 0.13
CA GLU A 56 -19.11 -5.50 0.49
C GLU A 56 -20.42 -4.82 0.90
N LYS A 57 -20.33 -3.80 1.77
CA LYS A 57 -21.49 -3.02 2.19
C LYS A 57 -22.12 -2.25 1.05
N ALA A 58 -21.33 -1.71 0.12
CA ALA A 58 -21.84 -1.04 -1.08
C ALA A 58 -22.67 -1.98 -1.96
N VAL A 59 -22.28 -3.24 -2.06
CA VAL A 59 -23.04 -4.25 -2.82
C VAL A 59 -24.30 -4.69 -2.06
N GLU A 60 -24.18 -4.91 -0.74
CA GLU A 60 -25.30 -5.29 0.13
C GLU A 60 -26.41 -4.23 0.13
N THR A 61 -26.02 -2.95 0.24
CA THR A 61 -26.97 -1.83 0.29
C THR A 61 -27.25 -1.18 -1.05
N GLN A 62 -26.59 -1.64 -2.12
CA GLN A 62 -26.70 -1.07 -3.47
C GLN A 62 -26.35 0.43 -3.51
N GLY A 63 -25.37 0.82 -2.68
CA GLY A 63 -24.95 2.22 -2.52
C GLY A 63 -25.85 3.07 -1.61
N ASP A 64 -26.96 2.52 -1.09
CA ASP A 64 -27.90 3.27 -0.24
C ASP A 64 -27.42 3.31 1.22
N LEU A 65 -27.07 4.51 1.70
CA LEU A 65 -26.63 4.73 3.08
C LEU A 65 -27.73 4.45 4.12
N SER A 66 -29.01 4.64 3.76
CA SER A 66 -30.14 4.47 4.68
C SER A 66 -30.40 3.00 5.05
N ARG A 67 -29.85 2.07 4.26
CA ARG A 67 -29.96 0.62 4.47
C ARG A 67 -28.84 0.07 5.35
N LEU A 68 -27.84 0.87 5.70
CA LEU A 68 -26.82 0.46 6.66
C LEU A 68 -27.34 0.59 8.10
N ASN A 69 -26.93 -0.35 8.94
CA ASN A 69 -27.18 -0.29 10.37
C ASN A 69 -26.44 0.94 10.98
N PRO A 70 -26.92 1.54 12.09
CA PRO A 70 -26.28 2.71 12.68
C PRO A 70 -24.80 2.50 13.05
N ASP A 71 -24.43 1.30 13.50
CA ASP A 71 -23.04 0.94 13.82
C ASP A 71 -22.15 0.92 12.57
N ASP A 72 -22.65 0.33 11.48
CA ASP A 72 -21.94 0.29 10.20
C ASP A 72 -21.80 1.70 9.62
N ARG A 73 -22.82 2.55 9.79
CA ARG A 73 -22.77 3.95 9.36
C ARG A 73 -21.70 4.74 10.11
N ALA A 74 -21.62 4.58 11.44
CA ALA A 74 -20.61 5.24 12.26
C ALA A 74 -19.19 4.74 11.94
N ARG A 75 -19.04 3.45 11.62
CA ARG A 75 -17.78 2.90 11.15
C ARG A 75 -17.42 3.49 9.79
N LEU A 76 -18.35 3.50 8.84
CA LEU A 76 -18.13 4.01 7.50
C LEU A 76 -17.72 5.48 7.52
N GLU A 77 -18.35 6.30 8.35
CA GLU A 77 -18.02 7.72 8.52
C GLU A 77 -16.55 7.95 8.93
N LYS A 78 -16.00 7.07 9.78
CA LYS A 78 -14.58 7.10 10.18
C LYS A 78 -13.66 6.69 9.03
N VAL A 79 -14.05 5.68 8.27
CA VAL A 79 -13.25 5.15 7.14
C VAL A 79 -13.29 6.12 5.94
N SER A 80 -14.43 6.76 5.70
CA SER A 80 -14.68 7.65 4.56
C SER A 80 -14.31 9.12 4.83
N ALA A 81 -13.61 9.42 5.94
CA ALA A 81 -13.25 10.78 6.34
C ALA A 81 -14.43 11.77 6.35
N GLY A 82 -15.63 11.32 6.76
CA GLY A 82 -16.84 12.15 6.81
C GLY A 82 -17.72 12.12 5.56
N HIS A 83 -17.35 11.36 4.51
CA HIS A 83 -18.13 11.22 3.27
C HIS A 83 -18.71 9.80 3.03
N PRO A 84 -19.57 9.28 3.92
CA PRO A 84 -19.97 7.86 3.87
C PRO A 84 -20.86 7.53 2.68
N ALA A 85 -21.77 8.43 2.28
CA ALA A 85 -22.64 8.23 1.11
C ALA A 85 -21.82 8.11 -0.18
N GLU A 86 -20.87 9.03 -0.38
CA GLU A 86 -20.01 9.07 -1.56
C GLU A 86 -19.11 7.83 -1.64
N ALA A 87 -18.55 7.39 -0.51
CA ALA A 87 -17.72 6.19 -0.45
C ALA A 87 -18.48 4.91 -0.85
N LEU A 88 -19.73 4.76 -0.39
CA LEU A 88 -20.61 3.65 -0.79
C LEU A 88 -20.99 3.73 -2.26
N GLN A 89 -21.44 4.90 -2.71
CA GLN A 89 -21.87 5.14 -4.08
C GLN A 89 -20.75 4.80 -5.08
N MET A 90 -19.54 5.32 -4.83
CA MET A 90 -18.38 5.09 -5.69
C MET A 90 -18.02 3.61 -5.79
N LYS A 91 -18.10 2.85 -4.68
CA LYS A 91 -17.85 1.40 -4.70
C LYS A 91 -18.94 0.63 -5.44
N TRP A 92 -20.20 1.03 -5.29
CA TRP A 92 -21.32 0.43 -6.02
C TRP A 92 -21.21 0.65 -7.53
N GLU A 93 -20.87 1.86 -7.96
CA GLU A 93 -20.64 2.19 -9.36
C GLU A 93 -19.46 1.41 -9.95
N ALA A 94 -18.35 1.31 -9.21
CA ALA A 94 -17.20 0.50 -9.61
C ALA A 94 -17.59 -0.99 -9.78
N TYR A 95 -18.43 -1.51 -8.88
CA TYR A 95 -18.96 -2.87 -8.99
C TYR A 95 -19.82 -3.06 -10.25
N GLN A 96 -20.74 -2.13 -10.54
CA GLN A 96 -21.55 -2.18 -11.76
C GLN A 96 -20.69 -2.13 -13.03
N GLN A 97 -19.69 -1.25 -13.08
CA GLN A 97 -18.77 -1.17 -14.22
C GLN A 97 -17.97 -2.46 -14.39
N ALA A 98 -17.51 -3.07 -13.31
CA ALA A 98 -16.81 -4.35 -13.36
C ALA A 98 -17.69 -5.46 -13.93
N GLN A 99 -18.96 -5.52 -13.52
CA GLN A 99 -19.92 -6.50 -14.06
C GLN A 99 -20.25 -6.22 -15.53
N ALA A 100 -20.41 -4.95 -15.92
CA ALA A 100 -20.62 -4.57 -17.31
C ALA A 100 -19.43 -4.97 -18.20
N ARG A 101 -18.18 -4.75 -17.74
CA ARG A 101 -16.97 -5.17 -18.45
C ARG A 101 -16.88 -6.68 -18.60
N LYS A 102 -17.25 -7.45 -17.57
CA LYS A 102 -17.30 -8.91 -17.66
C LYS A 102 -18.32 -9.37 -18.71
N ALA A 103 -19.52 -8.81 -18.69
CA ALA A 103 -20.56 -9.13 -19.67
C ALA A 103 -20.15 -8.77 -21.12
N GLN A 104 -19.38 -7.69 -21.30
CA GLN A 104 -18.82 -7.31 -22.61
C GLN A 104 -17.70 -8.26 -23.05
N ALA A 105 -16.83 -8.70 -22.14
CA ALA A 105 -15.77 -9.67 -22.44
C ALA A 105 -16.35 -11.04 -22.83
N GLU A 106 -17.44 -11.46 -22.20
CA GLU A 106 -18.13 -12.72 -22.51
C GLU A 106 -18.87 -12.69 -23.86
N ASN A 107 -19.39 -11.53 -24.27
CA ASN A 107 -20.07 -11.38 -25.58
C ASN A 107 -19.13 -11.06 -26.74
N GLY A 108 -18.00 -10.37 -26.51
CA GLY A 108 -17.04 -9.99 -27.55
C GLY A 108 -16.03 -11.08 -27.93
N GLY A 109 -16.06 -12.24 -27.25
CA GLY A 109 -15.15 -13.36 -27.47
C GLY A 109 -15.72 -14.53 -28.28
N ARG A 110 -16.89 -14.36 -28.95
CA ARG A 110 -17.50 -15.38 -29.81
C ARG A 110 -17.40 -15.02 -31.28
#